data_AF-A0A6L6ED77-F1
#
_entry.id   AF-A0A6L6ED77-F1
#
_cell.length_a   1.000
_cell.length_b   1.000
_cell.length_c   1.000
_cell.angle_alpha   90.00
_cell.angle_beta   90.00
_cell.angle_gamma   90.00
#
_symmetry.space_group_name_H-M   'P 1'
#
loop_
_entity.id
_entity.type
_entity.pdbx_description
1 polymer ?
#
loop_
_entity_poly.entity_id
_entity_poly.type
_entity_poly.pdbx_seq_one_letter_code
_entity_poly.pdbx_strand_id
1 'polypeptide(L)'
;MSLRFRRSMQLIPGVRLNFSKSALGLSVGVPGARISVNTKGQVYSSVGLPGTGLYNVERTSLRGTKSQRRIKQTQAAEVASALQTPAPTPGLIATKRERAFHKFLLAAFDEENKWPDKKVIRQTQLLAQEFPLLELPCLAISAIHAMRNDESFTDGELWMTELWEKRKELFEHYIVDKYFSRMYPQVQITRGISSPYPF
;
A
#
# COMPACT_ATOMS: atom_id res chain seq x y z
N MET A 1 -11.67 -4.16 50.26
CA MET A 1 -12.28 -4.98 49.20
C MET A 1 -13.31 -4.14 48.46
N SER A 2 -12.99 -3.61 47.27
CA SER A 2 -13.91 -2.73 46.52
C SER A 2 -14.82 -3.56 45.62
N LEU A 3 -16.14 -3.35 45.71
CA LEU A 3 -17.11 -3.81 44.72
C LEU A 3 -16.70 -3.28 43.33
N ARG A 4 -16.59 -4.18 42.35
CA ARG A 4 -16.28 -3.85 40.94
C ARG A 4 -17.52 -4.10 40.10
N PHE A 5 -18.11 -3.04 39.53
CA PHE A 5 -19.23 -3.18 38.60
C PHE A 5 -18.72 -3.45 37.18
N ARG A 6 -19.07 -4.63 36.65
CA ARG A 6 -18.89 -5.02 35.26
C ARG A 6 -20.12 -5.81 34.80
N ARG A 7 -20.77 -5.38 33.73
CA ARG A 7 -21.92 -6.06 33.11
C ARG A 7 -21.65 -6.24 31.62
N SER A 8 -21.90 -7.43 31.09
CA SER A 8 -21.81 -7.69 29.65
C SER A 8 -23.19 -8.12 29.16
N MET A 9 -23.66 -7.55 28.05
CA MET A 9 -24.96 -7.87 27.45
C MET A 9 -24.77 -8.15 25.97
N GLN A 10 -25.31 -9.28 25.52
CA GLN A 10 -25.36 -9.61 24.10
C GLN A 10 -26.58 -8.92 23.48
N LEU A 11 -26.35 -8.14 22.42
CA LEU A 11 -27.42 -7.47 21.69
C LEU A 11 -27.93 -8.36 20.56
N ILE A 12 -27.01 -8.83 19.73
CA ILE A 12 -27.25 -9.73 18.60
C ILE A 12 -26.09 -10.73 18.49
N PRO A 13 -26.24 -11.86 17.78
CA PRO A 13 -25.13 -12.77 17.49
C PRO A 13 -23.95 -12.01 16.89
N GLY A 14 -22.78 -12.13 17.53
CA GLY A 14 -21.58 -11.42 17.13
C GLY A 14 -21.43 -9.98 17.65
N VAL A 15 -22.41 -9.39 18.34
CA VAL A 15 -22.28 -8.05 18.95
C VAL A 15 -22.59 -8.08 20.45
N ARG A 16 -21.61 -7.63 21.26
CA ARG A 16 -21.71 -7.59 22.72
C ARG A 16 -21.32 -6.22 23.27
N LEU A 17 -22.15 -5.70 24.17
CA LEU A 17 -21.86 -4.49 24.94
C LEU A 17 -21.27 -4.85 26.30
N ASN A 18 -20.19 -4.17 26.67
CA ASN A 18 -19.48 -4.33 27.93
C ASN A 18 -19.56 -3.02 28.72
N PHE A 19 -20.31 -3.03 29.81
CA PHE A 19 -20.44 -1.93 30.75
C PHE A 19 -19.46 -2.12 31.91
N SER A 20 -18.64 -1.12 32.20
CA SER A 20 -17.76 -1.09 33.38
C SER A 20 -17.84 0.27 34.06
N LYS A 21 -17.45 0.36 35.34
CA LYS A 21 -17.45 1.62 36.11
C LYS A 21 -16.79 2.82 35.41
N SER A 22 -15.85 2.58 34.49
CA SER A 22 -15.05 3.64 33.86
C SER A 22 -15.11 3.68 32.33
N ALA A 23 -15.80 2.74 31.69
CA ALA A 23 -15.88 2.65 30.23
C ALA A 23 -17.03 1.75 29.78
N LEU A 24 -17.65 2.16 28.68
CA LEU A 24 -18.52 1.37 27.82
C LEU A 24 -17.71 0.79 26.65
N GLY A 25 -17.85 -0.49 26.39
CA GLY A 25 -17.20 -1.20 25.31
C GLY A 25 -18.20 -1.85 24.38
N LEU A 26 -17.93 -1.85 23.08
CA LEU A 26 -18.69 -2.56 22.06
C LEU A 26 -17.74 -3.54 21.37
N SER A 27 -18.11 -4.81 21.35
CA SER A 27 -17.36 -5.88 20.68
C SER A 27 -18.19 -6.44 19.54
N VAL A 28 -17.62 -6.47 18.35
CA VAL A 28 -18.23 -7.00 17.12
C VAL A 28 -17.32 -8.08 16.55
N GLY A 29 -17.84 -9.26 16.26
CA GLY A 29 -17.14 -10.28 15.52
C GLY A 29 -17.55 -11.71 15.81
N VAL A 30 -16.93 -12.61 15.06
CA VAL A 30 -17.12 -14.05 15.10
C VAL A 30 -15.86 -14.72 15.67
N PRO A 31 -15.92 -16.00 16.08
CA PRO A 31 -14.73 -16.75 16.45
C PRO A 31 -13.69 -16.69 15.32
N GLY A 32 -12.47 -16.22 15.62
CA GLY A 32 -11.40 -16.04 14.63
C GLY A 32 -11.24 -14.61 14.08
N ALA A 33 -12.26 -13.74 14.16
CA ALA A 33 -12.15 -12.34 13.76
C ALA A 33 -13.06 -11.46 14.63
N ARG A 34 -12.47 -10.78 15.63
CA ARG A 34 -13.19 -9.90 16.54
C ARG A 34 -12.53 -8.56 16.71
N ILE A 35 -13.35 -7.52 16.81
CA ILE A 35 -12.93 -6.15 17.08
C ILE A 35 -13.69 -5.64 18.29
N SER A 36 -13.01 -5.04 19.25
CA SER A 36 -13.63 -4.42 20.42
C SER A 36 -13.15 -2.99 20.59
N VAL A 37 -14.08 -2.08 20.84
CA VAL A 37 -13.84 -0.65 20.97
C VAL A 37 -14.40 -0.19 22.31
N ASN A 38 -13.61 0.51 23.10
CA ASN A 38 -14.03 1.10 24.38
C ASN A 38 -14.08 2.63 24.31
N THR A 39 -14.92 3.26 25.13
CA THR A 39 -15.04 4.73 25.27
C THR A 39 -13.75 5.40 25.73
N LYS A 40 -12.80 4.66 26.29
CA LYS A 40 -11.44 5.15 26.57
C LYS A 40 -10.58 5.31 25.32
N GLY A 41 -11.13 5.02 24.13
CA GLY A 41 -10.42 5.05 22.87
C GLY A 41 -9.45 3.88 22.71
N GLN A 42 -9.68 2.74 23.37
CA GLN A 42 -8.89 1.53 23.15
C GLN A 42 -9.62 0.62 22.18
N VAL A 43 -8.90 0.16 21.16
CA VAL A 43 -9.37 -0.78 20.16
C VAL A 43 -8.52 -2.03 20.26
N TYR A 44 -9.18 -3.20 20.33
CA TYR A 44 -8.52 -4.50 20.26
C TYR A 44 -9.07 -5.24 19.05
N SER A 45 -8.21 -5.54 18.09
CA SER A 45 -8.50 -6.42 16.97
C SER A 45 -7.81 -7.76 17.21
N SER A 46 -8.51 -8.85 16.93
CA SER A 46 -7.95 -10.19 17.01
C SER A 46 -8.37 -10.95 15.77
N VAL A 47 -7.37 -11.45 15.06
CA VAL A 47 -7.52 -12.25 13.84
C VAL A 47 -6.74 -13.55 14.06
N GLY A 48 -7.38 -14.69 13.81
CA GLY A 48 -6.79 -15.99 14.04
C GLY A 48 -7.53 -17.08 13.30
N LEU A 49 -6.79 -18.15 12.97
CA LEU A 49 -7.36 -19.32 12.33
C LEU A 49 -8.05 -20.17 13.40
N PRO A 50 -9.37 -20.42 13.29
CA PRO A 50 -10.09 -21.21 14.27
C PRO A 50 -9.57 -22.65 14.28
N GLY A 51 -9.33 -23.21 15.46
CA GLY A 51 -8.90 -24.60 15.64
C GLY A 51 -7.40 -24.86 15.53
N THR A 52 -6.58 -23.88 15.11
CA THR A 52 -5.11 -24.06 14.97
C THR A 52 -4.30 -23.48 16.13
N GLY A 53 -4.93 -22.69 17.02
CA GLY A 53 -4.25 -22.01 18.12
C GLY A 53 -3.42 -20.78 17.71
N LEU A 54 -3.36 -20.46 16.41
CA LEU A 54 -2.65 -19.30 15.89
C LEU A 54 -3.58 -18.08 15.84
N TYR A 55 -3.25 -17.07 16.64
CA TYR A 55 -3.98 -15.80 16.67
C TYR A 55 -3.01 -14.63 16.83
N ASN A 56 -3.31 -13.52 16.18
CA ASN A 56 -2.68 -12.24 16.39
C ASN A 56 -3.68 -11.31 17.11
N VAL A 57 -3.19 -10.56 18.10
CA VAL A 57 -3.98 -9.54 18.80
C VAL A 57 -3.24 -8.21 18.67
N GLU A 58 -3.89 -7.27 18.01
CA GLU A 58 -3.40 -5.91 17.94
C GLU A 58 -4.21 -5.02 18.88
N ARG A 59 -3.48 -4.16 19.60
CA ARG A 59 -4.07 -3.16 20.48
C ARG A 59 -3.71 -1.79 19.97
N THR A 60 -4.71 -1.04 19.53
CA THR A 60 -4.53 0.34 19.08
C THR A 60 -5.30 1.30 19.97
N SER A 61 -4.82 2.54 20.08
CA SER A 61 -5.50 3.58 20.86
C SER A 61 -5.89 4.75 19.96
N LEU A 62 -7.18 5.02 19.86
CA LEU A 62 -7.77 6.18 19.19
C LEU A 62 -7.36 7.51 19.84
N ARG A 63 -6.98 7.50 21.13
CA ARG A 63 -6.51 8.68 21.87
C ARG A 63 -5.03 9.01 21.63
N GLY A 64 -4.35 8.27 20.75
CA GLY A 64 -2.91 8.38 20.52
C GLY A 64 -2.57 8.88 19.13
N THR A 65 -2.64 10.20 18.91
CA THR A 65 -2.03 10.88 17.76
C THR A 65 -0.53 10.56 17.61
N LYS A 66 0.11 10.03 18.66
CA LYS A 66 1.49 9.53 18.67
C LYS A 66 1.71 8.26 17.85
N SER A 67 0.73 7.35 17.72
CA SER A 67 0.94 6.10 16.97
C SER A 67 0.92 6.34 15.46
N GLN A 68 0.03 7.20 14.98
CA GLN A 68 0.04 7.66 13.59
C GLN A 68 1.26 8.53 13.29
N ARG A 69 1.69 9.40 14.23
CA ARG A 69 2.97 10.14 14.08
C ARG A 69 4.16 9.19 14.01
N ARG A 70 4.20 8.11 14.79
CA ARG A 70 5.30 7.15 14.74
C ARG A 70 5.33 6.38 13.43
N ILE A 71 4.20 5.86 12.93
CA ILE A 71 4.14 5.21 11.60
C ILE A 71 4.52 6.20 10.50
N LYS A 72 4.01 7.44 10.55
CA LYS A 72 4.35 8.50 9.59
C LYS A 72 5.82 8.93 9.70
N GLN A 73 6.41 8.92 10.90
CA GLN A 73 7.83 9.20 11.13
C GLN A 73 8.72 8.05 10.68
N THR A 74 8.33 6.78 10.89
CA THR A 74 9.08 5.63 10.38
C THR A 74 9.03 5.59 8.86
N GLN A 75 7.85 5.77 8.25
CA GLN A 75 7.72 5.87 6.79
C GLN A 75 8.47 7.08 6.23
N ALA A 76 8.40 8.24 6.88
CA ALA A 76 9.15 9.42 6.43
C ALA A 76 10.67 9.24 6.60
N ALA A 77 11.13 8.54 7.64
CA ALA A 77 12.55 8.23 7.84
C ALA A 77 13.06 7.17 6.86
N GLU A 78 12.26 6.16 6.53
CA GLU A 78 12.56 5.17 5.48
C GLU A 78 12.60 5.82 4.10
N VAL A 79 11.63 6.69 3.76
CA VAL A 79 11.63 7.46 2.51
C VAL A 79 12.81 8.43 2.46
N ALA A 80 13.12 9.14 3.56
CA ALA A 80 14.26 10.05 3.64
C ALA A 80 15.61 9.31 3.52
N SER A 81 15.70 8.08 4.03
CA SER A 81 16.90 7.24 3.87
C SER A 81 16.98 6.66 2.45
N ALA A 82 15.84 6.32 1.83
CA ALA A 82 15.79 5.87 0.44
C ALA A 82 16.24 6.97 -0.54
N LEU A 83 15.89 8.23 -0.28
CA LEU A 83 16.30 9.39 -1.10
C LEU A 83 17.81 9.67 -1.06
N GLN A 84 18.55 9.19 -0.05
CA GLN A 84 19.99 9.40 0.08
C GLN A 84 20.84 8.45 -0.79
N THR A 85 20.27 7.37 -1.33
CA THR A 85 20.99 6.54 -2.31
C THR A 85 21.03 7.24 -3.68
N PRO A 86 22.14 7.14 -4.43
CA PRO A 86 22.18 7.70 -5.78
C PRO A 86 21.13 7.04 -6.68
N ALA A 87 20.57 7.80 -7.63
CA ALA A 87 19.61 7.25 -8.59
C ALA A 87 20.24 6.07 -9.34
N PRO A 88 19.48 4.97 -9.57
CA PRO A 88 20.00 3.79 -10.24
C PRO A 88 20.41 4.14 -11.67
N THR A 89 21.69 3.94 -11.99
CA THR A 89 22.24 4.13 -13.34
C THR A 89 22.47 2.79 -14.04
N PRO A 90 22.38 2.76 -15.39
CA PRO A 90 22.72 1.57 -16.16
C PRO A 90 24.20 1.21 -15.98
N GLY A 91 24.49 -0.06 -15.73
CA GLY A 91 25.86 -0.55 -15.58
C GLY A 91 26.62 -0.56 -16.92
N LEU A 92 27.92 -0.83 -16.86
CA LEU A 92 28.78 -0.91 -18.06
C LEU A 92 28.30 -2.00 -19.05
N ILE A 93 27.68 -3.07 -18.54
CA ILE A 93 27.15 -4.21 -19.31
C ILE A 93 25.61 -4.07 -19.53
N ALA A 94 25.04 -2.88 -19.33
CA ALA A 94 23.61 -2.67 -19.53
C ALA A 94 23.17 -2.90 -20.99
N THR A 95 22.04 -3.58 -21.15
CA THR A 95 21.44 -3.85 -22.46
C THR A 95 20.90 -2.57 -23.13
N LYS A 96 20.75 -2.56 -24.46
CA LYS A 96 20.20 -1.41 -25.21
C LYS A 96 18.84 -0.95 -24.66
N ARG A 97 17.96 -1.92 -24.34
CA ARG A 97 16.65 -1.69 -23.72
C ARG A 97 16.72 -0.93 -22.40
N GLU A 98 17.66 -1.28 -21.52
CA GLU A 98 17.81 -0.65 -20.21
C GLU A 98 18.31 0.79 -20.35
N ARG A 99 19.27 1.02 -21.26
CA ARG A 99 19.78 2.37 -21.55
C ARG A 99 18.68 3.26 -22.14
N ALA A 100 17.87 2.74 -23.05
CA ALA A 100 16.70 3.43 -23.60
C ALA A 100 15.69 3.78 -22.50
N PHE A 101 15.38 2.83 -21.62
CA PHE A 101 14.46 3.03 -20.50
C PHE A 101 14.98 4.08 -19.51
N HIS A 102 16.25 3.99 -19.10
CA HIS A 102 16.87 4.99 -18.23
C HIS A 102 16.88 6.40 -18.86
N LYS A 103 17.19 6.50 -20.16
CA LYS A 103 17.13 7.77 -20.89
C LYS A 103 15.71 8.34 -20.90
N PHE A 104 14.71 7.48 -21.07
CA PHE A 104 13.30 7.87 -20.96
C PHE A 104 12.96 8.38 -19.56
N LEU A 105 13.38 7.66 -18.50
CA LEU A 105 13.09 8.06 -17.11
C LEU A 105 13.68 9.42 -16.75
N LEU A 106 14.94 9.68 -17.13
CA LEU A 106 15.54 11.01 -16.96
C LEU A 106 14.69 12.06 -17.67
N ALA A 107 14.46 11.88 -18.97
CA ALA A 107 13.74 12.88 -19.76
C ALA A 107 12.28 13.12 -19.31
N ALA A 108 11.61 12.11 -18.76
CA ALA A 108 10.22 12.19 -18.32
C ALA A 108 10.06 12.78 -16.91
N PHE A 109 11.02 12.53 -16.01
CA PHE A 109 10.93 12.85 -14.59
C PHE A 109 11.97 13.86 -14.09
N ASP A 110 12.79 14.44 -14.97
CA ASP A 110 13.66 15.56 -14.62
C ASP A 110 12.84 16.72 -14.04
N GLU A 111 13.27 17.22 -12.87
CA GLU A 111 12.54 18.24 -12.09
C GLU A 111 12.35 19.55 -12.86
N GLU A 112 13.25 19.87 -13.79
CA GLU A 112 13.23 21.09 -14.59
C GLU A 112 12.24 21.04 -15.77
N ASN A 113 11.90 19.85 -16.28
CA ASN A 113 11.09 19.71 -17.50
C ASN A 113 10.16 18.49 -17.46
N LYS A 114 9.29 18.46 -16.45
CA LYS A 114 8.31 17.39 -16.29
C LYS A 114 7.37 17.32 -17.49
N TRP A 115 7.38 16.20 -18.20
CA TRP A 115 6.50 16.02 -19.35
C TRP A 115 5.03 15.97 -18.95
N PRO A 116 4.11 16.45 -19.81
CA PRO A 116 2.68 16.25 -19.58
C PRO A 116 2.34 14.76 -19.60
N ASP A 117 1.39 14.33 -18.77
CA ASP A 117 1.07 12.91 -18.57
C ASP A 117 0.71 12.20 -19.90
N LYS A 118 0.04 12.89 -20.84
CA LYS A 118 -0.24 12.38 -22.20
C LYS A 118 1.02 12.03 -23.00
N LYS A 119 2.08 12.83 -22.89
CA LYS A 119 3.36 12.59 -23.58
C LYS A 119 4.10 11.41 -22.97
N VAL A 120 4.04 11.28 -21.64
CA VAL A 120 4.62 10.15 -20.90
C VAL A 120 3.97 8.85 -21.39
N ILE A 121 2.64 8.76 -21.37
CA ILE A 121 1.88 7.58 -21.80
C ILE A 121 2.23 7.17 -23.24
N ARG A 122 2.24 8.13 -24.17
CA ARG A 122 2.58 7.87 -25.58
C ARG A 122 4.01 7.33 -25.72
N GLN A 123 4.96 7.93 -25.02
CA GLN A 123 6.36 7.53 -25.13
C GLN A 123 6.61 6.16 -24.47
N THR A 124 5.94 5.85 -23.36
CA THR A 124 6.00 4.51 -22.76
C THR A 124 5.44 3.44 -23.67
N GLN A 125 4.34 3.73 -24.39
CA GLN A 125 3.75 2.80 -25.34
C GLN A 125 4.68 2.54 -26.53
N LEU A 126 5.32 3.58 -27.07
CA LEU A 126 6.32 3.42 -28.14
C LEU A 126 7.51 2.57 -27.68
N LEU A 127 7.96 2.77 -26.44
CA LEU A 127 9.08 2.02 -25.87
C LEU A 127 8.72 0.55 -25.63
N ALA A 128 7.48 0.27 -25.22
CA ALA A 128 6.95 -1.09 -25.10
C ALA A 128 6.89 -1.80 -26.46
N GLN A 129 6.51 -1.10 -27.52
CA GLN A 129 6.50 -1.64 -28.89
C GLN A 129 7.91 -1.96 -29.40
N GLU A 130 8.90 -1.11 -29.11
CA GLU A 130 10.29 -1.33 -29.52
C GLU A 130 10.94 -2.50 -28.75
N PHE A 131 10.59 -2.66 -27.47
CA PHE A 131 11.15 -3.67 -26.58
C PHE A 131 10.06 -4.45 -25.84
N PRO A 132 9.63 -5.63 -26.35
CA PRO A 132 8.58 -6.44 -25.73
C PRO A 132 8.87 -6.82 -24.27
N LEU A 133 10.15 -7.01 -23.93
CA LEU A 133 10.54 -7.32 -22.54
C LEU A 133 10.34 -6.15 -21.56
N LEU A 134 10.06 -4.93 -22.03
CA LEU A 134 9.78 -3.76 -21.20
C LEU A 134 8.29 -3.44 -21.08
N GLU A 135 7.43 -4.27 -21.65
CA GLU A 135 5.99 -4.05 -21.69
C GLU A 135 5.42 -3.83 -20.29
N LEU A 136 5.66 -4.75 -19.34
CA LEU A 136 5.14 -4.67 -17.98
C LEU A 136 5.62 -3.40 -17.22
N PRO A 137 6.94 -3.08 -17.16
CA PRO A 137 7.40 -1.82 -16.56
C PRO A 137 6.81 -0.57 -17.21
N CYS A 138 6.70 -0.53 -18.54
CA CYS A 138 6.13 0.61 -19.26
C CYS A 138 4.64 0.76 -19.00
N LEU A 139 3.91 -0.35 -18.96
CA LEU A 139 2.47 -0.40 -18.71
C LEU A 139 2.15 0.06 -17.27
N ALA A 140 3.01 -0.28 -16.30
CA ALA A 140 2.94 0.26 -14.95
C ALA A 140 3.03 1.79 -14.91
N ILE A 141 3.99 2.38 -15.63
CA ILE A 141 4.14 3.84 -15.71
C ILE A 141 2.92 4.45 -16.41
N SER A 142 2.48 3.90 -17.54
CA SER A 142 1.32 4.44 -18.27
C SER A 142 0.05 4.38 -17.43
N ALA A 143 -0.19 3.29 -16.69
CA ALA A 143 -1.36 3.13 -15.84
C ALA A 143 -1.40 4.17 -14.71
N ILE A 144 -0.27 4.38 -14.02
CA ILE A 144 -0.18 5.39 -12.94
C ILE A 144 -0.43 6.80 -13.48
N HIS A 145 0.10 7.13 -14.66
CA HIS A 145 -0.11 8.44 -15.27
C HIS A 145 -1.51 8.61 -15.85
N ALA A 146 -2.13 7.53 -16.35
CA ALA A 146 -3.50 7.55 -16.85
C ALA A 146 -4.51 7.79 -15.72
N MET A 147 -4.30 7.17 -14.55
CA MET A 147 -5.16 7.39 -13.37
C MET A 147 -5.10 8.83 -12.81
N ARG A 148 -4.12 9.64 -13.21
CA ARG A 148 -4.01 11.05 -12.80
C ARG A 148 -4.79 12.01 -13.71
N ASN A 149 -5.24 11.56 -14.88
CA ASN A 149 -5.91 12.38 -15.88
C ASN A 149 -7.32 11.86 -16.17
N ASP A 150 -8.33 12.73 -16.08
CA ASP A 150 -9.74 12.33 -16.20
C ASP A 150 -10.07 11.67 -17.55
N GLU A 151 -9.47 12.13 -18.66
CA GLU A 151 -9.75 11.59 -20.00
C GLU A 151 -9.22 10.17 -20.24
N SER A 152 -8.12 9.79 -19.59
CA SER A 152 -7.48 8.48 -19.78
C SER A 152 -7.72 7.54 -18.60
N PHE A 153 -8.60 7.94 -17.67
CA PHE A 153 -8.86 7.20 -16.45
C PHE A 153 -9.40 5.79 -16.72
N THR A 154 -10.32 5.65 -17.69
CA THR A 154 -10.90 4.36 -18.10
C THR A 154 -9.85 3.40 -18.65
N ASP A 155 -8.94 3.89 -19.49
CA ASP A 155 -7.84 3.09 -20.03
C ASP A 155 -6.86 2.72 -18.90
N GLY A 156 -6.63 3.65 -17.98
CA GLY A 156 -5.85 3.43 -16.76
C GLY A 156 -6.42 2.30 -15.89
N GLU A 157 -7.74 2.25 -15.67
CA GLU A 157 -8.38 1.17 -14.93
C GLU A 157 -8.16 -0.19 -15.59
N LEU A 158 -8.33 -0.27 -16.91
CA LEU A 158 -8.09 -1.50 -17.68
C LEU A 158 -6.63 -1.95 -17.56
N TRP A 159 -5.67 -1.05 -17.77
CA TRP A 159 -4.25 -1.37 -17.63
C TRP A 159 -3.88 -1.77 -16.20
N MET A 160 -4.49 -1.16 -15.19
CA MET A 160 -4.30 -1.56 -13.80
C MET A 160 -4.82 -2.97 -13.51
N THR A 161 -5.97 -3.34 -14.07
CA THR A 161 -6.47 -4.71 -13.94
C THR A 161 -5.53 -5.73 -14.59
N GLU A 162 -5.00 -5.44 -15.77
CA GLU A 162 -4.02 -6.30 -16.44
C GLU A 162 -2.71 -6.43 -15.65
N LEU A 163 -2.18 -5.32 -15.13
CA LEU A 163 -1.01 -5.33 -14.26
C LEU A 163 -1.24 -6.17 -13.01
N TRP A 164 -2.43 -6.11 -12.45
CA TRP A 164 -2.76 -6.83 -11.22
C TRP A 164 -2.77 -8.34 -11.42
N GLU A 165 -3.23 -8.80 -12.58
CA GLU A 165 -3.15 -10.21 -12.96
C GLU A 165 -1.69 -10.66 -13.08
N LYS A 166 -0.85 -9.87 -13.75
CA LYS A 166 0.58 -10.14 -14.01
C LYS A 166 1.52 -9.61 -12.92
N ARG A 167 1.01 -9.27 -11.73
CA ARG A 167 1.77 -8.54 -10.70
C ARG A 167 3.02 -9.28 -10.23
N LYS A 168 2.98 -10.61 -10.14
CA LYS A 168 4.16 -11.41 -9.74
C LYS A 168 5.29 -11.25 -10.74
N GLU A 169 4.97 -11.40 -12.03
CA GLU A 169 5.93 -11.24 -13.13
C GLU A 169 6.46 -9.80 -13.20
N LEU A 170 5.61 -8.81 -12.94
CA LEU A 170 6.01 -7.41 -12.87
C LEU A 170 7.06 -7.18 -11.77
N PHE A 171 6.79 -7.63 -10.54
CA PHE A 171 7.71 -7.38 -9.41
C PHE A 171 8.96 -8.27 -9.43
N GLU A 172 8.94 -9.41 -10.13
CA GLU A 172 10.13 -10.22 -10.38
C GLU A 172 11.02 -9.66 -11.50
N HIS A 173 10.53 -8.68 -12.28
CA HIS A 173 11.26 -8.16 -13.43
C HIS A 173 12.49 -7.33 -13.02
N TYR A 174 13.66 -7.65 -13.60
CA TYR A 174 14.95 -7.00 -13.29
C TYR A 174 14.90 -5.46 -13.32
N ILE A 175 14.20 -4.86 -14.29
CA ILE A 175 14.11 -3.40 -14.40
C ILE A 175 13.20 -2.80 -13.34
N VAL A 176 12.15 -3.52 -12.93
CA VAL A 176 11.25 -3.06 -11.86
C VAL A 176 12.00 -3.08 -10.53
N ASP A 177 12.69 -4.18 -10.23
CA ASP A 177 13.52 -4.29 -9.04
C ASP A 177 14.58 -3.18 -8.97
N LYS A 178 15.27 -2.92 -10.09
CA LYS A 178 16.32 -1.89 -10.14
C LYS A 178 15.79 -0.45 -10.05
N TYR A 179 14.79 -0.08 -10.84
CA TYR A 179 14.35 1.30 -11.02
C TYR A 179 13.15 1.69 -10.15
N PHE A 180 12.29 0.73 -9.76
CA PHE A 180 11.13 0.96 -8.91
C PHE A 180 11.35 0.49 -7.46
N SER A 181 12.59 0.19 -7.05
CA SER A 181 12.94 -0.20 -5.67
C SER A 181 12.41 0.75 -4.58
N ARG A 182 12.16 2.01 -4.93
CA ARG A 182 11.60 3.04 -4.01
C ARG A 182 10.09 3.20 -4.09
N MET A 183 9.42 2.49 -4.98
CA MET A 183 7.97 2.54 -5.15
C MET A 183 7.34 1.34 -4.44
N TYR A 184 6.75 1.59 -3.28
CA TYR A 184 6.01 0.58 -2.54
C TYR A 184 4.50 0.78 -2.78
N PRO A 185 3.85 -0.07 -3.61
CA PRO A 185 2.41 0.01 -3.77
C PRO A 185 1.74 -0.34 -2.44
N GLN A 186 0.92 0.58 -1.93
CA GLN A 186 0.15 0.36 -0.72
C GLN A 186 -1.34 0.28 -1.07
N VAL A 187 -1.97 -0.84 -0.72
CA VAL A 187 -3.42 -0.97 -0.81
C VAL A 187 -4.02 -0.53 0.52
N GLN A 188 -4.84 0.52 0.49
CA GLN A 188 -5.57 0.97 1.66
C GLN A 188 -6.77 0.04 1.89
N ILE A 189 -6.72 -0.76 2.96
CA ILE A 189 -7.81 -1.69 3.33
C ILE A 189 -8.92 -0.92 4.06
N THR A 190 -8.54 -0.02 4.97
CA THR A 190 -9.47 0.91 5.63
C THR A 190 -8.75 2.19 6.01
N ARG A 191 -9.48 3.22 6.48
CA ARG A 191 -8.88 4.49 6.91
C ARG A 191 -7.78 4.26 7.95
N GLY A 192 -6.53 4.52 7.55
CA GLY A 192 -5.35 4.38 8.42
C GLY A 192 -4.77 2.97 8.51
N ILE A 193 -5.25 2.00 7.72
CA ILE A 193 -4.66 0.66 7.60
C ILE A 193 -4.35 0.40 6.11
N SER A 194 -3.08 0.29 5.79
CA SER A 194 -2.60 -0.14 4.47
C SER A 194 -1.81 -1.45 4.58
N SER A 195 -1.94 -2.31 3.57
CA SER A 195 -1.00 -3.44 3.40
C SER A 195 0.27 -2.90 2.72
N PRO A 196 1.46 -3.12 3.30
CA PRO A 196 2.73 -2.74 2.67
C PRO A 196 3.14 -3.68 1.53
N TYR A 197 2.46 -4.82 1.36
CA TYR A 197 2.76 -5.81 0.33
C TYR A 197 1.64 -5.89 -0.71
N PRO A 198 1.96 -5.81 -2.01
CA PRO A 198 1.14 -6.45 -3.02
C PRO A 198 1.31 -7.97 -2.81
N PHE A 199 0.21 -8.70 -2.60
CA PHE A 199 0.22 -10.17 -2.57
C PHE A 199 0.62 -10.75 -3.94
#